data_AF-A0A286DYP4-F1
#
_entry.id   AF-A0A286DYP4-F1
#
_cell.length_a   1.000
_cell.length_b   1.000
_cell.length_c   1.000
_cell.angle_alpha   90.00
_cell.angle_beta   90.00
_cell.angle_gamma   90.00
#
_symmetry.space_group_name_H-M   'P 1'
#
loop_
_entity.id
_entity.type
_entity.pdbx_description
1 polymer ?
#
loop_
_entity_poly.entity_id
_entity_poly.type
_entity_poly.pdbx_seq_one_letter_code
_entity_poly.pdbx_strand_id
1 'polypeptide(L)'
;MLGDVYSERPAERLPGAVVWRNTPRPGDPPGRVLPDGCMDLILLGDRLVVAGPDTRALVGHQGAGLPCVGLRFAPGQAPLVLGEPADAFVDARVALAEVWPERTVRELTERVALAERPGAVLQEAALARLGDPPAEERWRPAAVAALDAGRSVAETARGLGLSQRQMHRRSLRAFGYGPKTLARVLRMRRALALARCGEPLAEVAARVGYADQAHLAREFRALAGVPVGRLLTP
;
A
#
# COMPACT_ATOMS: atom_id res chain seq x y z
N MET A 1 23.91 10.54 16.04
CA MET A 1 23.42 9.60 15.02
C MET A 1 22.20 10.22 14.37
N LEU A 2 22.29 10.62 13.10
CA LEU A 2 21.14 11.11 12.34
C LEU A 2 20.26 9.90 12.05
N GLY A 3 19.14 9.75 12.76
CA GLY A 3 18.15 8.74 12.41
C GLY A 3 17.59 9.02 11.02
N ASP A 4 17.34 7.94 10.26
CA ASP A 4 16.72 8.05 8.95
C ASP A 4 15.35 8.75 9.07
N VAL A 5 15.10 9.71 8.18
CA VAL A 5 13.81 10.42 8.08
C VAL A 5 12.67 9.43 7.85
N TYR A 6 12.96 8.30 7.19
CA TYR A 6 12.04 7.21 6.94
C TYR A 6 12.70 5.86 7.20
N SER A 7 12.01 4.96 7.91
CA SER A 7 12.48 3.58 8.12
C SER A 7 11.34 2.58 7.99
N GLU A 8 11.66 1.39 7.46
CA GLU A 8 10.74 0.27 7.33
C GLU A 8 11.34 -0.99 7.97
N ARG A 9 10.48 -1.82 8.54
CA ARG A 9 10.84 -3.16 9.01
C ARG A 9 9.67 -4.13 8.80
N PRO A 10 9.93 -5.39 8.45
CA PRO A 10 8.88 -6.40 8.38
C PRO A 10 8.11 -6.51 9.70
N ALA A 11 6.80 -6.71 9.59
CA ALA A 11 5.96 -7.00 10.73
C ALA A 11 6.25 -8.42 11.25
N GLU A 12 6.74 -8.54 12.48
CA GLU A 12 7.15 -9.82 13.11
C GLU A 12 6.05 -10.91 13.09
N ARG A 13 4.78 -10.52 13.27
CA ARG A 13 3.66 -11.46 13.48
C ARG A 13 2.59 -11.42 12.40
N LEU A 14 2.69 -10.51 11.43
CA LEU A 14 1.68 -10.30 10.39
C LEU A 14 2.35 -10.45 9.01
N PRO A 15 2.27 -11.65 8.38
CA PRO A 15 3.00 -11.94 7.14
C PRO A 15 2.72 -10.92 6.03
N GLY A 16 3.79 -10.42 5.42
CA GLY A 16 3.75 -9.45 4.32
C GLY A 16 3.44 -8.01 4.73
N ALA A 17 3.08 -7.74 5.99
CA ALA A 17 2.93 -6.40 6.49
C ALA A 17 4.28 -5.78 6.87
N VAL A 18 4.33 -4.44 6.86
CA VAL A 18 5.53 -3.65 7.15
C VAL A 18 5.18 -2.58 8.17
N VAL A 19 5.97 -2.51 9.23
CA VAL A 19 5.94 -1.36 10.15
C VAL A 19 6.89 -0.32 9.62
N TRP A 20 6.39 0.90 9.46
CA TRP A 20 7.20 2.03 9.00
C TRP A 20 7.09 3.21 9.95
N ARG A 21 8.13 4.05 9.95
CA ARG A 21 8.18 5.31 10.70
C ARG A 21 8.67 6.41 9.79
N ASN A 22 8.06 7.58 9.92
CA ASN A 22 8.50 8.81 9.26
C ASN A 22 8.66 9.89 10.33
N THR A 23 9.84 10.50 10.40
CA THR A 23 10.16 11.62 11.30
C THR A 23 10.62 12.79 10.44
N PRO A 24 9.68 13.49 9.76
CA PRO A 24 10.01 14.60 8.88
C PRO A 24 10.67 15.73 9.66
N ARG A 25 11.57 16.46 9.01
CA ARG A 25 12.26 17.63 9.56
C ARG A 25 11.60 18.92 9.07
N PRO A 26 11.67 20.01 9.85
CA PRO A 26 11.24 21.32 9.37
C PRO A 26 11.96 21.68 8.07
N GLY A 27 11.20 22.03 7.03
CA GLY A 27 11.72 22.39 5.71
C GLY A 27 11.90 21.21 4.74
N ASP A 28 11.62 19.97 5.15
CA ASP A 28 11.58 18.84 4.21
C ASP A 28 10.52 19.10 3.12
N PRO A 29 10.82 18.77 1.85
CA PRO A 29 9.85 18.91 0.77
C PRO A 29 8.63 18.01 1.05
N PRO A 30 7.44 18.39 0.54
CA PRO A 30 6.24 17.59 0.71
C PRO A 30 6.46 16.18 0.16
N GLY A 31 6.29 15.19 1.04
CA GLY A 31 6.41 13.78 0.68
C GLY A 31 5.44 13.37 -0.43
N ARG A 32 5.87 12.41 -1.25
CA ARG A 32 5.06 11.79 -2.29
C ARG A 32 4.85 10.32 -1.94
N VAL A 33 3.60 9.96 -1.67
CA VAL A 33 3.21 8.56 -1.50
C VAL A 33 2.79 8.04 -2.86
N LEU A 34 3.48 7.02 -3.36
CA LEU A 34 3.13 6.37 -4.63
C LEU A 34 2.08 5.31 -4.38
N PRO A 35 1.15 5.08 -5.34
CA PRO A 35 0.24 3.95 -5.25
C PRO A 35 1.06 2.67 -5.25
N ASP A 36 0.78 1.79 -4.29
CA ASP A 36 1.49 0.53 -4.13
C ASP A 36 0.59 -0.72 -4.04
N GLY A 37 -0.72 -0.52 -3.97
CA GLY A 37 -1.69 -1.61 -3.80
C GLY A 37 -1.86 -2.08 -2.37
N CYS A 38 -1.28 -1.35 -1.41
CA CYS A 38 -1.42 -1.59 0.01
C CYS A 38 -2.42 -0.58 0.61
N MET A 39 -2.73 -0.80 1.88
CA MET A 39 -3.42 0.14 2.75
C MET A 39 -2.61 0.21 4.05
N ASP A 40 -2.69 1.34 4.74
CA ASP A 40 -1.92 1.55 5.97
C ASP A 40 -2.86 1.94 7.12
N LEU A 41 -2.57 1.42 8.32
CA LEU A 41 -3.07 1.98 9.57
C LEU A 41 -1.98 2.86 10.18
N ILE A 42 -2.26 4.15 10.35
CA ILE A 42 -1.25 5.17 10.68
C ILE A 42 -1.65 5.89 11.97
N LEU A 43 -0.73 6.00 12.93
CA LEU A 43 -0.82 7.01 13.98
C LEU A 43 -0.21 8.30 13.45
N LEU A 44 -1.05 9.31 13.28
CA LEU A 44 -0.70 10.64 12.79
C LEU A 44 -1.00 11.68 13.87
N GLY A 45 0.04 12.17 14.54
CA GLY A 45 -0.13 12.95 15.76
C GLY A 45 -0.84 12.12 16.83
N ASP A 46 -2.05 12.52 17.20
CA ASP A 46 -2.90 11.91 18.21
C ASP A 46 -4.07 11.10 17.63
N ARG A 47 -4.08 10.83 16.32
CA ARG A 47 -5.19 10.15 15.64
C ARG A 47 -4.74 8.94 14.85
N LEU A 48 -5.53 7.88 14.94
CA LEU A 48 -5.41 6.72 14.06
C LEU A 48 -6.20 6.93 12.77
N VAL A 49 -5.53 6.75 11.64
CA VAL A 49 -6.06 6.98 10.30
C VAL A 49 -5.85 5.74 9.45
N VAL A 50 -6.89 5.35 8.71
CA VAL A 50 -6.81 4.37 7.63
C VAL A 50 -6.45 5.12 6.35
N ALA A 51 -5.27 4.84 5.82
CA ALA A 51 -4.90 5.22 4.47
C ALA A 51 -5.31 4.11 3.50
N GLY A 52 -6.31 4.41 2.67
CA GLY A 52 -6.77 3.47 1.67
C GLY A 52 -5.84 3.37 0.46
N PRO A 53 -6.18 2.48 -0.49
CA PRO A 53 -5.35 2.26 -1.66
C PRO A 53 -5.47 3.47 -2.59
N ASP A 54 -4.33 4.04 -2.93
CA ASP A 54 -4.29 5.17 -3.86
C ASP A 54 -4.31 4.68 -5.32
N THR A 55 -5.02 5.39 -6.19
CA THR A 55 -5.01 5.21 -7.65
C THR A 55 -3.95 6.07 -8.33
N ARG A 56 -3.51 7.14 -7.64
CA ARG A 56 -2.49 8.08 -8.07
C ARG A 56 -1.67 8.54 -6.87
N ALA A 57 -0.50 9.11 -7.12
CA ALA A 57 0.37 9.57 -6.04
C ALA A 57 -0.27 10.72 -5.27
N LEU A 58 -0.27 10.58 -3.95
CA LEU A 58 -0.66 11.63 -3.04
C LEU A 58 0.56 12.52 -2.77
N VAL A 59 0.42 13.82 -3.04
CA VAL A 59 1.46 14.83 -2.79
C VAL A 59 1.02 15.71 -1.63
N GLY A 60 1.89 15.87 -0.64
CA GLY A 60 1.70 16.89 0.39
C GLY A 60 0.70 16.55 1.50
N HIS A 61 0.54 15.27 1.87
CA HIS A 61 -0.37 14.88 2.96
C HIS A 61 0.13 13.77 3.91
N GLN A 62 1.44 13.53 4.01
CA GLN A 62 1.98 12.82 5.17
C GLN A 62 2.23 13.82 6.31
N GLY A 63 1.21 14.00 7.16
CA GLY A 63 1.37 14.49 8.53
C GLY A 63 1.73 15.95 8.76
N ALA A 64 1.69 16.84 7.76
CA ALA A 64 2.04 18.26 7.95
C ALA A 64 3.39 18.48 8.68
N GLY A 65 4.36 17.57 8.49
CA GLY A 65 5.65 17.62 9.20
C GLY A 65 5.64 16.99 10.61
N LEU A 66 4.59 16.24 10.97
CA LEU A 66 4.53 15.48 12.22
C LEU A 66 5.16 14.10 12.07
N PRO A 67 5.87 13.61 13.10
CA PRO A 67 6.25 12.21 13.21
C PRO A 67 5.03 11.29 13.11
N CYS A 68 5.17 10.21 12.36
CA CYS A 68 4.15 9.18 12.27
C CYS A 68 4.73 7.77 12.20
N VAL A 69 3.92 6.82 12.63
CA VAL A 69 4.21 5.39 12.60
C VAL A 69 3.02 4.69 11.98
N GLY A 70 3.28 3.79 11.05
CA GLY A 70 2.24 3.07 10.35
C GLY A 70 2.50 1.57 10.26
N LEU A 71 1.42 0.83 10.11
CA LEU A 71 1.41 -0.57 9.70
C LEU A 71 0.84 -0.62 8.28
N ARG A 72 1.71 -0.86 7.30
CA ARG A 72 1.31 -1.15 5.92
C ARG A 72 0.93 -2.62 5.80
N PHE A 73 -0.29 -2.89 5.40
CA PHE A 73 -0.78 -4.24 5.18
C PHE A 73 -0.29 -4.79 3.83
N ALA A 74 -0.12 -6.11 3.75
CA ALA A 74 0.06 -6.74 2.44
C ALA A 74 -1.15 -6.44 1.53
N PRO A 75 -0.98 -6.35 0.19
CA PRO A 75 -2.09 -6.09 -0.71
C PRO A 75 -3.29 -7.01 -0.48
N GLY A 76 -4.42 -6.40 -0.13
CA GLY A 76 -5.69 -7.05 0.18
C GLY A 76 -5.85 -7.66 1.57
N GLN A 77 -4.87 -7.51 2.46
CA GLN A 77 -4.97 -7.95 3.86
C GLN A 77 -5.77 -6.97 4.72
N ALA A 78 -5.69 -5.66 4.47
CA ALA A 78 -6.37 -4.65 5.29
C ALA A 78 -7.90 -4.81 5.40
N PRO A 79 -8.65 -5.12 4.33
CA PRO A 79 -10.10 -5.36 4.45
C PRO A 79 -10.48 -6.46 5.42
N LEU A 80 -9.63 -7.49 5.57
CA LEU A 80 -9.84 -8.58 6.52
C LEU A 80 -9.68 -8.13 7.98
N VAL A 81 -8.89 -7.07 8.20
CA VAL A 81 -8.65 -6.48 9.53
C VAL A 81 -9.66 -5.38 9.85
N LEU A 82 -10.00 -4.55 8.85
CA LEU A 82 -10.89 -3.41 9.01
C LEU A 82 -12.35 -3.84 9.13
N GLY A 83 -12.73 -4.96 8.49
CA GLY A 83 -14.13 -5.40 8.40
C GLY A 83 -14.91 -4.76 7.27
N GLU A 84 -14.28 -3.87 6.50
CA GLU A 84 -14.87 -3.13 5.38
C GLU A 84 -14.09 -3.39 4.09
N PRO A 85 -14.76 -3.38 2.92
CA PRO A 85 -14.10 -3.60 1.64
C PRO A 85 -13.17 -2.42 1.27
N ALA A 86 -12.08 -2.71 0.57
CA ALA A 86 -11.09 -1.70 0.20
C ALA A 86 -11.64 -0.60 -0.73
N ASP A 87 -12.72 -0.87 -1.46
CA ASP A 87 -13.36 0.12 -2.36
C ASP A 87 -14.01 1.28 -1.60
N ALA A 88 -14.29 1.12 -0.30
CA ALA A 88 -14.74 2.20 0.57
C ALA A 88 -13.64 3.22 0.92
N PHE A 89 -12.35 2.90 0.68
CA PHE A 89 -11.21 3.72 1.11
C PHE A 89 -10.38 4.28 -0.05
N VAL A 90 -10.77 4.05 -1.30
CA VAL A 90 -9.96 4.43 -2.47
C VAL A 90 -9.68 5.94 -2.46
N ASP A 91 -8.39 6.29 -2.59
CA ASP A 91 -7.92 7.69 -2.57
C ASP A 91 -8.33 8.48 -1.30
N ALA A 92 -8.62 7.79 -0.19
CA ALA A 92 -9.12 8.40 1.04
C ALA A 92 -8.17 8.20 2.24
N ARG A 93 -8.29 9.12 3.21
CA ARG A 93 -7.69 9.05 4.54
C ARG A 93 -8.82 9.18 5.55
N VAL A 94 -9.23 8.06 6.15
CA VAL A 94 -10.45 7.96 6.98
C VAL A 94 -10.02 7.81 8.44
N ALA A 95 -10.66 8.53 9.36
CA ALA A 95 -10.35 8.33 10.77
C ALA A 95 -10.78 6.92 11.18
N LEU A 96 -9.94 6.20 11.93
CA LEU A 96 -10.25 4.81 12.31
C LEU A 96 -11.55 4.72 13.12
N ALA A 97 -11.93 5.77 13.85
CA ALA A 97 -13.19 5.87 14.61
C ALA A 97 -14.44 5.89 13.72
N GLU A 98 -14.32 6.16 12.43
CA GLU A 98 -15.43 6.03 11.45
C GLU A 98 -15.64 4.58 11.01
N VAL A 99 -14.66 3.69 11.26
CA VAL A 99 -14.68 2.28 10.85
C VAL A 99 -14.87 1.35 12.05
N TRP A 100 -14.20 1.67 13.17
CA TRP A 100 -14.24 0.89 14.41
C TRP A 100 -14.94 1.65 15.53
N PRO A 101 -15.49 0.95 16.55
CA PRO A 101 -16.10 1.59 17.70
C PRO A 101 -15.15 2.59 18.37
N GLU A 102 -15.64 3.81 18.61
CA GLU A 102 -14.86 4.95 19.10
C GLU A 102 -14.07 4.62 20.39
N ARG A 103 -14.69 3.90 21.32
CA ARG A 103 -14.03 3.45 22.56
C ARG A 103 -12.78 2.61 22.26
N THR A 104 -12.89 1.65 21.34
CA THR A 104 -11.76 0.79 20.96
C THR A 104 -10.66 1.58 20.27
N VAL A 105 -11.03 2.57 19.46
CA VAL A 105 -10.04 3.44 18.79
C VAL A 105 -9.32 4.32 19.80
N ARG A 106 -10.02 4.93 20.76
CA ARG A 106 -9.40 5.72 21.83
C ARG A 106 -8.41 4.89 22.65
N GLU A 107 -8.83 3.72 23.12
CA GLU A 107 -7.98 2.81 23.89
C GLU A 107 -6.74 2.36 23.08
N LEU A 108 -6.90 2.12 21.77
CA LEU A 108 -5.78 1.79 20.89
C LEU A 108 -4.84 2.97 20.67
N THR A 109 -5.37 4.17 20.41
CA THR A 109 -4.59 5.39 20.21
C THR A 109 -3.71 5.67 21.44
N GLU A 110 -4.28 5.62 22.65
CA GLU A 110 -3.53 5.81 23.90
C GLU A 110 -2.41 4.78 24.04
N ARG A 111 -2.70 3.50 23.81
CA ARG A 111 -1.69 2.42 23.85
C ARG A 111 -0.57 2.61 22.84
N VAL A 112 -0.88 3.03 21.61
CA VAL A 112 0.14 3.25 20.57
C VAL A 112 0.97 4.49 20.92
N ALA A 113 0.36 5.58 21.37
CA ALA A 113 1.03 6.83 21.70
C ALA A 113 2.03 6.69 22.87
N LEU A 114 1.71 5.86 23.86
CA LEU A 114 2.54 5.65 25.06
C LEU A 114 3.54 4.50 24.92
N ALA A 115 3.45 3.67 23.87
CA ALA A 115 4.33 2.52 23.71
C ALA A 115 5.73 2.91 23.25
N GLU A 116 6.75 2.21 23.74
CA GLU A 116 8.11 2.28 23.20
C GLU A 116 8.17 1.73 21.75
N ARG A 117 7.30 0.76 21.46
CA ARG A 117 7.19 0.08 20.17
C ARG A 117 5.77 0.21 19.59
N PRO A 118 5.31 1.43 19.19
CA PRO A 118 3.98 1.67 18.65
C PRO A 118 3.58 0.72 17.51
N GLY A 119 4.52 0.40 16.62
CA GLY A 119 4.26 -0.55 15.52
C GLY A 119 3.87 -1.95 16.00
N ALA A 120 4.42 -2.42 17.12
CA ALA A 120 4.03 -3.73 17.69
C ALA A 120 2.58 -3.70 18.19
N VAL A 121 2.16 -2.60 18.81
CA VAL A 121 0.76 -2.41 19.26
C VAL A 121 -0.19 -2.38 18.07
N LEU A 122 0.17 -1.69 16.97
CA LEU A 122 -0.63 -1.71 15.74
C LEU A 122 -0.76 -3.12 15.16
N GLN A 123 0.34 -3.90 15.15
CA GLN A 123 0.32 -5.29 14.68
C GLN A 123 -0.57 -6.18 15.54
N GLU A 124 -0.50 -6.06 16.87
CA GLU A 124 -1.33 -6.82 17.80
C GLU A 124 -2.82 -6.51 17.59
N ALA A 125 -3.17 -5.23 17.44
CA ALA A 125 -4.54 -4.81 17.18
C ALA A 125 -5.06 -5.33 15.85
N ALA A 126 -4.21 -5.37 14.82
CA ALA A 126 -4.55 -5.96 13.53
C ALA A 126 -4.75 -7.48 13.61
N LEU A 127 -3.84 -8.18 14.30
CA LEU A 127 -3.92 -9.64 14.46
C LEU A 127 -5.14 -10.08 15.25
N ALA A 128 -5.51 -9.34 16.30
CA ALA A 128 -6.70 -9.60 17.07
C ALA A 128 -8.01 -9.55 16.23
N ARG A 129 -7.98 -8.88 15.08
CA ARG A 129 -9.11 -8.76 14.16
C ARG A 129 -9.03 -9.60 12.90
N LEU A 130 -7.83 -9.92 12.43
CA LEU A 130 -7.63 -10.66 11.17
C LEU A 130 -8.36 -12.02 11.18
N GLY A 131 -8.41 -12.68 12.34
CA GLY A 131 -8.96 -14.02 12.48
C GLY A 131 -8.32 -15.02 11.51
N ASP A 132 -8.97 -16.17 11.32
CA ASP A 132 -8.67 -17.05 10.19
C ASP A 132 -9.47 -16.59 8.97
N PRO A 133 -8.82 -16.15 7.88
CA PRO A 133 -9.56 -15.74 6.70
C PRO A 133 -10.31 -16.92 6.09
N PRO A 134 -11.58 -16.72 5.69
CA PRO A 134 -12.35 -17.74 4.99
C PRO A 134 -11.61 -18.28 3.76
N ALA A 135 -11.86 -19.54 3.39
CA ALA A 135 -11.15 -20.19 2.28
C ALA A 135 -11.30 -19.41 0.97
N GLU A 136 -12.47 -18.80 0.75
CA GLU A 136 -12.78 -17.97 -0.41
C GLU A 136 -11.96 -16.68 -0.49
N GLU A 137 -11.22 -16.32 0.56
CA GLU A 137 -10.38 -15.13 0.67
C GLU A 137 -8.89 -15.40 0.43
N ARG A 138 -8.49 -16.68 0.39
CA ARG A 138 -7.10 -17.13 0.23
C ARG A 138 -6.52 -16.95 -1.18
N TRP A 139 -7.33 -16.49 -2.14
CA TRP A 139 -6.90 -16.19 -3.52
C TRP A 139 -6.03 -14.93 -3.62
N ARG A 140 -6.15 -13.97 -2.67
CA ARG A 140 -5.52 -12.64 -2.78
C ARG A 140 -3.99 -12.71 -3.00
N PRO A 141 -3.21 -13.48 -2.19
CA PRO A 141 -1.76 -13.49 -2.36
C PRO A 141 -1.35 -14.08 -3.72
N ALA A 142 -2.03 -15.13 -4.18
CA ALA A 142 -1.76 -15.75 -5.47
C ALA A 142 -2.13 -14.84 -6.65
N ALA A 143 -3.21 -14.06 -6.53
CA ALA A 143 -3.56 -13.02 -7.49
C ALA A 143 -2.48 -11.93 -7.57
N VAL A 144 -2.05 -11.40 -6.43
CA VAL A 144 -1.01 -10.37 -6.35
C VAL A 144 0.28 -10.89 -6.98
N ALA A 145 0.72 -12.11 -6.60
CA ALA A 145 1.93 -12.72 -7.15
C ALA A 145 1.83 -12.94 -8.68
N ALA A 146 0.69 -13.39 -9.19
CA ALA A 146 0.48 -13.59 -10.62
C ALA A 146 0.53 -12.27 -11.42
N LEU A 147 -0.15 -11.22 -10.93
CA LEU A 147 -0.14 -9.91 -11.56
C LEU A 147 1.22 -9.22 -11.43
N ASP A 148 1.91 -9.42 -10.30
CA ASP A 148 3.28 -8.92 -10.11
C ASP A 148 4.30 -9.66 -10.98
N ALA A 149 4.07 -10.93 -11.29
CA ALA A 149 4.83 -11.66 -12.30
C ALA A 149 4.50 -11.21 -13.74
N GLY A 150 3.57 -10.26 -13.93
CA GLY A 150 3.20 -9.72 -15.24
C GLY A 150 2.18 -10.56 -16.02
N ARG A 151 1.56 -11.57 -15.40
CA ARG A 151 0.49 -12.35 -16.04
C ARG A 151 -0.71 -11.46 -16.36
N SER A 152 -1.43 -11.80 -17.43
CA SER A 152 -2.67 -11.10 -17.75
C SER A 152 -3.75 -11.36 -16.70
N VAL A 153 -4.75 -10.48 -16.65
CA VAL A 153 -5.93 -10.67 -15.80
C VAL A 153 -6.66 -11.97 -16.15
N ALA A 154 -6.73 -12.33 -17.43
CA ALA A 154 -7.39 -13.54 -17.89
C ALA A 154 -6.67 -14.81 -17.42
N GLU A 155 -5.33 -14.85 -17.53
CA GLU A 155 -4.52 -15.98 -17.05
C GLU A 155 -4.57 -16.09 -15.52
N THR A 156 -4.50 -14.96 -14.82
CA THR A 156 -4.60 -14.91 -13.36
C THR A 156 -5.96 -15.44 -12.90
N ALA A 157 -7.05 -14.98 -13.52
CA ALA A 157 -8.39 -15.45 -13.18
C ALA A 157 -8.53 -16.97 -13.43
N ARG A 158 -8.08 -17.46 -14.60
CA ARG A 158 -8.11 -18.88 -14.94
C ARG A 158 -7.30 -19.73 -13.95
N GLY A 159 -6.09 -19.30 -13.60
CA GLY A 159 -5.23 -19.99 -12.64
C GLY A 159 -5.80 -20.06 -11.22
N LEU A 160 -6.74 -19.18 -10.88
CA LEU A 160 -7.44 -19.15 -9.58
C LEU A 160 -8.83 -19.78 -9.64
N GLY A 161 -9.23 -20.38 -10.78
CA GLY A 161 -10.57 -20.93 -10.95
C GLY A 161 -11.68 -19.87 -10.97
N LEU A 162 -11.37 -18.63 -11.34
CA LEU A 162 -12.30 -17.51 -11.41
C LEU A 162 -12.58 -17.10 -12.86
N SER A 163 -13.81 -16.68 -13.13
CA SER A 163 -14.11 -15.87 -14.31
C SER A 163 -13.49 -14.47 -14.18
N GLN A 164 -13.24 -13.79 -15.30
CA GLN A 164 -12.75 -12.40 -15.28
C GLN A 164 -13.70 -11.45 -14.53
N ARG A 165 -15.03 -11.69 -14.61
CA ARG A 165 -16.04 -10.92 -13.89
C ARG A 165 -15.94 -11.14 -12.37
N GLN A 166 -15.74 -12.38 -11.93
CA GLN A 166 -15.52 -12.69 -10.50
C GLN A 166 -14.20 -12.08 -10.02
N MET A 167 -13.12 -12.20 -10.79
CA MET A 167 -11.82 -11.59 -10.49
C MET A 167 -11.96 -10.08 -10.32
N HIS A 168 -12.65 -9.41 -11.25
CA HIS A 168 -12.89 -7.96 -11.16
C HIS A 168 -13.64 -7.60 -9.88
N ARG A 169 -14.81 -8.21 -9.64
CA ARG A 169 -15.64 -7.92 -8.46
C ARG A 169 -14.90 -8.18 -7.14
N ARG A 170 -14.16 -9.29 -7.05
CA ARG A 170 -13.39 -9.63 -5.84
C ARG A 170 -12.20 -8.67 -5.64
N SER A 171 -11.60 -8.20 -6.72
CA SER A 171 -10.49 -7.24 -6.68
C SER A 171 -10.92 -5.87 -6.18
N LEU A 172 -12.13 -5.39 -6.52
CA LEU A 172 -12.67 -4.14 -5.94
C LEU A 172 -12.71 -4.21 -4.41
N ARG A 173 -13.31 -5.28 -3.87
CA ARG A 173 -13.42 -5.45 -2.41
C ARG A 173 -12.08 -5.69 -1.72
N ALA A 174 -11.13 -6.35 -2.38
CA ALA A 174 -9.84 -6.67 -1.78
C ALA A 174 -8.82 -5.53 -1.90
N PHE A 175 -8.76 -4.85 -3.05
CA PHE A 175 -7.68 -3.92 -3.40
C PHE A 175 -8.16 -2.50 -3.68
N GLY A 176 -9.48 -2.25 -3.64
CA GLY A 176 -10.12 -0.96 -3.93
C GLY A 176 -10.42 -0.75 -5.41
N TYR A 177 -9.69 -1.43 -6.30
CA TYR A 177 -9.83 -1.28 -7.74
C TYR A 177 -9.68 -2.60 -8.50
N GLY A 178 -10.04 -2.57 -9.78
CA GLY A 178 -9.99 -3.76 -10.64
C GLY A 178 -8.56 -4.30 -10.83
N PRO A 179 -8.43 -5.57 -11.25
CA PRO A 179 -7.15 -6.27 -11.36
C PRO A 179 -6.22 -5.64 -12.40
N LYS A 180 -6.76 -4.93 -13.41
CA LYS A 180 -5.96 -4.17 -14.37
C LYS A 180 -5.24 -2.99 -13.70
N THR A 181 -5.91 -2.26 -12.82
CA THR A 181 -5.31 -1.15 -12.07
C THR A 181 -4.23 -1.68 -11.13
N LEU A 182 -4.51 -2.77 -10.41
CA LEU A 182 -3.51 -3.43 -9.56
C LEU A 182 -2.28 -3.85 -10.36
N ALA A 183 -2.45 -4.48 -11.53
CA ALA A 183 -1.33 -4.87 -12.39
C ALA A 183 -0.48 -3.68 -12.84
N ARG A 184 -1.10 -2.53 -13.15
CA ARG A 184 -0.38 -1.30 -13.52
C ARG A 184 0.43 -0.75 -12.36
N VAL A 185 -0.15 -0.71 -11.16
CA VAL A 185 0.51 -0.28 -9.92
C VAL A 185 1.72 -1.17 -9.60
N LEU A 186 1.52 -2.50 -9.59
CA LEU A 186 2.59 -3.47 -9.34
C LEU A 186 3.70 -3.37 -10.39
N ARG A 187 3.34 -3.22 -11.68
CA ARG A 187 4.33 -3.00 -12.76
C ARG A 187 5.15 -1.73 -12.55
N MET A 188 4.52 -0.61 -12.16
CA MET A 188 5.22 0.64 -11.87
C MET A 188 6.18 0.47 -10.69
N ARG A 189 5.76 -0.21 -9.61
CA ARG A 189 6.62 -0.50 -8.45
C ARG A 189 7.86 -1.29 -8.87
N ARG A 190 7.71 -2.37 -9.64
CA ARG A 190 8.84 -3.13 -10.17
C ARG A 190 9.74 -2.26 -11.02
N ALA A 191 9.18 -1.49 -11.96
CA ALA A 191 9.94 -0.61 -12.82
C ALA A 191 10.78 0.41 -12.02
N LEU A 192 10.18 1.00 -10.97
CA LEU A 192 10.89 1.94 -10.10
C LEU A 192 12.01 1.27 -9.31
N ALA A 193 11.78 0.06 -8.78
CA ALA A 193 12.81 -0.68 -8.06
C ALA A 193 14.04 -0.96 -8.94
N LEU A 194 13.80 -1.39 -10.18
CA LEU A 194 14.86 -1.70 -11.14
C LEU A 194 15.60 -0.43 -11.60
N ALA A 195 14.87 0.64 -11.85
CA ALA A 195 15.47 1.93 -12.20
C ALA A 195 16.31 2.51 -11.05
N ARG A 196 15.92 2.29 -9.78
CA ARG A 196 16.72 2.67 -8.60
C ARG A 196 18.01 1.86 -8.46
N CYS A 197 18.05 0.64 -9.02
CA CYS A 197 19.27 -0.14 -9.15
C CYS A 197 20.18 0.33 -10.30
N GLY A 198 19.82 1.40 -11.01
CA GLY A 198 20.63 2.02 -12.07
C GLY A 198 20.38 1.47 -13.47
N GLU A 199 19.38 0.61 -13.67
CA GLU A 199 19.09 0.04 -14.99
C GLU A 199 18.55 1.10 -15.97
N PRO A 200 19.01 1.10 -17.24
CA PRO A 200 18.50 2.02 -18.26
C PRO A 200 16.99 1.88 -18.45
N LEU A 201 16.28 3.00 -18.53
CA LEU A 201 14.81 3.00 -18.58
C LEU A 201 14.22 2.24 -19.77
N ALA A 202 14.95 2.15 -20.89
CA ALA A 202 14.54 1.34 -22.04
C ALA A 202 14.57 -0.17 -21.73
N GLU A 203 15.59 -0.64 -21.01
CA GLU A 203 15.72 -2.04 -20.57
C GLU A 203 14.68 -2.37 -19.50
N VAL A 204 14.50 -1.46 -18.52
CA VAL A 204 13.44 -1.58 -17.52
C VAL A 204 12.07 -1.70 -18.20
N ALA A 205 11.81 -0.87 -19.21
CA ALA A 205 10.54 -0.90 -19.95
C ALA A 205 10.29 -2.27 -20.59
N ALA A 206 11.27 -2.81 -21.32
CA ALA A 206 11.16 -4.12 -21.94
C ALA A 206 10.97 -5.23 -20.90
N ARG A 207 11.73 -5.20 -19.79
CA ARG A 207 11.72 -6.25 -18.77
C ARG A 207 10.42 -6.35 -17.99
N VAL A 208 9.77 -5.22 -17.69
CA VAL A 208 8.52 -5.21 -16.89
C VAL A 208 7.26 -5.21 -17.75
N GLY A 209 7.39 -5.24 -19.08
CA GLY A 209 6.28 -5.36 -20.03
C GLY A 209 5.62 -4.03 -20.41
N TYR A 210 6.39 -2.94 -20.45
CA TYR A 210 5.99 -1.75 -21.20
C TYR A 210 6.38 -1.90 -22.69
N ALA A 211 5.67 -1.20 -23.56
CA ALA A 211 5.92 -1.26 -25.00
C ALA A 211 7.25 -0.59 -25.38
N ASP A 212 7.58 0.51 -24.70
CA ASP A 212 8.78 1.30 -24.88
C ASP A 212 8.98 2.23 -23.66
N GLN A 213 10.08 2.97 -23.64
CA GLN A 213 10.38 3.96 -22.59
C GLN A 213 9.34 5.10 -22.54
N ALA A 214 8.73 5.47 -23.67
CA ALA A 214 7.71 6.53 -23.71
C ALA A 214 6.41 6.07 -23.04
N HIS A 215 6.02 4.81 -23.22
CA HIS A 215 4.89 4.16 -22.53
C HIS A 215 5.16 4.11 -21.03
N LEU A 216 6.34 3.66 -20.60
CA LEU A 216 6.75 3.73 -19.19
C LEU A 216 6.59 5.15 -18.65
N ALA A 217 7.15 6.16 -19.35
CA ALA A 217 7.10 7.54 -18.90
C ALA A 217 5.67 8.11 -18.84
N ARG A 218 4.75 7.68 -19.72
CA ARG A 218 3.32 8.04 -19.66
C ARG A 218 2.63 7.41 -18.45
N GLU A 219 2.91 6.14 -18.16
CA GLU A 219 2.34 5.42 -17.02
C GLU A 219 2.82 6.02 -15.68
N PHE A 220 4.11 6.37 -15.57
CA PHE A 220 4.61 7.08 -14.39
C PHE A 220 3.95 8.45 -14.21
N ARG A 221 3.73 9.23 -15.28
CA ARG A 221 2.98 10.49 -15.15
C ARG A 221 1.54 10.25 -14.68
N ALA A 222 0.88 9.21 -15.20
CA ALA A 222 -0.50 8.90 -14.85
C ALA A 222 -0.67 8.44 -13.40
N LEU A 223 0.25 7.63 -12.89
CA LEU A 223 0.19 7.04 -11.55
C LEU A 223 0.97 7.84 -10.51
N ALA A 224 2.19 8.29 -10.82
CA ALA A 224 3.05 9.02 -9.89
C ALA A 224 2.90 10.55 -9.98
N GLY A 225 2.20 11.07 -11.00
CA GLY A 225 2.09 12.50 -11.28
C GLY A 225 3.36 13.13 -11.88
N VAL A 226 4.45 12.37 -11.97
CA VAL A 226 5.75 12.82 -12.49
C VAL A 226 6.43 11.69 -13.28
N PRO A 227 7.36 12.01 -14.19
CA PRO A 227 8.17 10.99 -14.86
C PRO A 227 9.08 10.25 -13.86
N VAL A 228 9.42 9.00 -14.18
CA VAL A 228 10.31 8.15 -13.34
C VAL A 228 11.61 8.85 -12.94
N GLY A 229 12.23 9.63 -13.83
CA GLY A 229 13.49 10.33 -13.52
C GLY A 229 13.40 11.30 -12.33
N ARG A 230 12.22 11.90 -12.09
CA ARG A 230 11.99 12.76 -10.91
C ARG A 230 11.93 11.98 -9.59
N LEU A 231 11.69 10.66 -9.65
CA LEU A 231 11.61 9.76 -8.49
C LEU A 231 12.93 9.06 -8.18
N LEU A 232 13.91 9.19 -9.07
CA LEU A 232 15.27 8.65 -8.92
C LEU A 232 16.25 9.70 -8.39
N THR A 233 15.85 10.98 -8.40
CA THR A 233 16.65 12.03 -7.79
C THR A 233 16.58 11.87 -6.27
N PRO A 234 17.73 11.87 -5.55
CA PRO A 234 17.76 11.77 -4.09
C PRO A 234 17.06 12.95 -3.40
#